data_AF-X8JBJ0-F1
#
_entry.id   AF-X8JBJ0-F1
#
_cell.length_a   1.000
_cell.length_b   1.000
_cell.length_c   1.000
_cell.angle_alpha   90.00
_cell.angle_beta   90.00
_cell.angle_gamma   90.00
#
_symmetry.space_group_name_H-M   'P 1'
#
loop_
_entity.id
_entity.type
_entity.pdbx_description
1 polymer ?
#
loop_
_entity_poly.entity_id
_entity_poly.type
_entity_poly.pdbx_seq_one_letter_code
_entity_poly.pdbx_strand_id
1 'polypeptide(L)'
;MRALKESTAGLKVFETPREFGSRQRRAAAKAQQSQSTEPAQITELQHRKVKAQWDRTNMKEAVPQMIRIGDIGDTLRTIQDRLDRLEARKLLPDNSRQPSVPYYVTAPDMTAYCIGQSDRSEDAFNLPLWVHNNRRDFALKFFIPLLKEHLLTRIPGAHQLADIGKVNIQNDRIYSHATLRVNYTSYDVCRQQDTINPRSPCRFITLPADTSDTNNLAGAHPFLYAKVLGIYHAYVRFDRRPARRMNFLWVRWLDCDEDEPGGWDECRLDRVFYSKCRNENELMNAFGFVAPHHVIRAAHLIPDFESGTTDLPGFTSFGDNEQNDWKYHYVSRFVDRDIFMRYLGGGIGHFNHHAPSESLENSAESIDIDEEAEELDISEGYDVEADPNAEQDEWWAGDDGDEESDGIGSDDESDDELDDGFIRDLYDF
;
A
#
# COMPACT_ATOMS: atom_id res chain seq x y z
N MET A 1 28.80 -14.70 68.25
CA MET A 1 27.49 -14.25 67.70
C MET A 1 26.97 -15.15 66.55
N ARG A 2 27.28 -16.46 66.54
CA ARG A 2 26.58 -17.48 65.72
C ARG A 2 26.06 -18.63 66.59
N ALA A 3 26.78 -18.96 67.66
CA ALA A 3 26.36 -19.94 68.67
C ALA A 3 25.18 -19.51 69.59
N LEU A 4 24.67 -18.28 69.48
CA LEU A 4 23.47 -17.83 70.23
C LEU A 4 22.19 -17.79 69.38
N LYS A 5 22.29 -17.93 68.05
CA LYS A 5 21.11 -18.02 67.16
C LYS A 5 20.59 -19.45 66.98
N GLU A 6 21.42 -20.46 67.27
CA GLU A 6 21.00 -21.87 67.26
C GLU A 6 20.29 -22.29 68.57
N SER A 7 20.36 -21.48 69.63
CA SER A 7 19.71 -21.75 70.92
C SER A 7 18.31 -21.14 71.08
N THR A 8 17.83 -20.32 70.13
CA THR A 8 16.49 -19.69 70.21
C THR A 8 15.50 -20.23 69.18
N ALA A 9 15.87 -21.25 68.40
CA ALA A 9 14.97 -21.94 67.45
C ALA A 9 13.86 -22.76 68.15
N GLY A 10 13.91 -22.87 69.48
CA GLY A 10 12.88 -23.51 70.32
C GLY A 10 12.03 -22.56 71.16
N LEU A 11 12.21 -21.23 71.08
CA LEU A 11 11.31 -20.29 71.76
C LEU A 11 10.04 -20.12 70.92
N LYS A 12 8.98 -20.85 71.28
CA LYS A 12 7.62 -20.46 70.90
C LYS A 12 7.35 -19.07 71.49
N VAL A 13 7.40 -18.05 70.66
CA VAL A 13 6.84 -16.74 70.98
C VAL A 13 5.33 -16.96 71.15
N PHE A 14 4.90 -17.10 72.39
CA PHE A 14 3.47 -17.14 72.71
C PHE A 14 2.95 -15.71 72.58
N GLU A 15 2.39 -15.40 71.41
CA GLU A 15 1.64 -14.17 71.20
C GLU A 15 0.48 -14.17 72.20
N THR A 16 0.43 -13.17 73.07
CA THR A 16 -0.63 -13.10 74.08
C THR A 16 -1.98 -12.91 73.38
N PRO A 17 -3.11 -13.37 73.96
CA PRO A 17 -4.43 -13.18 73.35
C PRO A 17 -4.74 -11.70 73.01
N ARG A 18 -4.16 -10.75 73.78
CA ARG A 18 -4.24 -9.31 73.51
C ARG A 18 -3.46 -8.89 72.26
N GLU A 19 -2.26 -9.41 72.06
CA GLU A 19 -1.43 -9.10 70.89
C GLU A 19 -2.05 -9.69 69.61
N PHE A 20 -2.52 -10.93 69.67
CA PHE A 20 -3.24 -11.57 68.56
C PHE A 20 -4.50 -10.80 68.18
N GLY A 21 -5.31 -10.40 69.18
CA GLY A 21 -6.50 -9.56 68.94
C GLY A 21 -6.18 -8.15 68.44
N SER A 22 -5.01 -7.59 68.79
CA SER A 22 -4.56 -6.29 68.25
C SER A 22 -4.11 -6.40 66.80
N ARG A 23 -3.45 -7.51 66.44
CA ARG A 23 -3.00 -7.81 65.09
C ARG A 23 -4.16 -8.11 64.15
N GLN A 24 -5.15 -8.88 64.62
CA GLN A 24 -6.40 -9.09 63.89
C GLN A 24 -7.16 -7.79 63.67
N ARG A 25 -7.24 -6.90 64.66
CA ARG A 25 -7.88 -5.57 64.49
C ARG A 25 -7.14 -4.68 63.51
N ARG A 26 -5.79 -4.68 63.52
CA ARG A 26 -4.99 -3.97 62.50
C ARG A 26 -5.15 -4.58 61.11
N ALA A 27 -5.20 -5.90 61.00
CA ALA A 27 -5.44 -6.59 59.73
C ALA A 27 -6.85 -6.32 59.20
N ALA A 28 -7.87 -6.32 60.06
CA ALA A 28 -9.25 -5.99 59.72
C ALA A 28 -9.40 -4.52 59.33
N ALA A 29 -8.78 -3.59 60.06
CA ALA A 29 -8.78 -2.17 59.69
C ALA A 29 -8.06 -1.93 58.35
N LYS A 30 -6.94 -2.62 58.11
CA LYS A 30 -6.24 -2.55 56.82
C LYS A 30 -7.08 -3.14 55.69
N ALA A 31 -7.76 -4.25 55.93
CA ALA A 31 -8.68 -4.89 54.98
C ALA A 31 -9.90 -4.00 54.65
N GLN A 32 -10.50 -3.37 55.66
CA GLN A 32 -11.59 -2.41 55.49
C GLN A 32 -11.15 -1.15 54.72
N GLN A 33 -9.94 -0.66 54.98
CA GLN A 33 -9.38 0.49 54.27
C GLN A 33 -9.04 0.15 52.81
N SER A 34 -8.56 -1.06 52.50
CA SER A 34 -8.42 -1.51 51.11
C SER A 34 -9.77 -1.68 50.41
N GLN A 35 -10.79 -2.23 51.10
CA GLN A 35 -12.13 -2.39 50.52
C GLN A 35 -12.83 -1.07 50.20
N SER A 36 -12.56 0.01 50.94
CA SER A 36 -13.11 1.34 50.63
C SER A 36 -12.30 2.10 49.56
N THR A 37 -11.01 1.78 49.40
CA THR A 37 -10.11 2.50 48.49
C THR A 37 -10.17 1.95 47.06
N GLU A 38 -10.32 0.65 46.87
CA GLU A 38 -10.41 0.04 45.52
C GLU A 38 -11.56 0.55 44.64
N PRO A 39 -12.83 0.65 45.11
CA PRO A 39 -13.90 1.17 44.26
C PRO A 39 -13.70 2.65 43.91
N ALA A 40 -13.08 3.44 44.80
CA ALA A 40 -12.76 4.84 44.55
C ALA A 40 -11.63 5.00 43.52
N GLN A 41 -10.64 4.12 43.53
CA GLN A 41 -9.57 4.12 42.54
C GLN A 41 -10.08 3.73 41.15
N ILE A 42 -10.98 2.74 41.06
CA ILE A 42 -11.57 2.32 39.79
C ILE A 42 -12.42 3.44 39.18
N THR A 43 -13.24 4.11 39.98
CA THR A 43 -14.08 5.22 39.50
C THR A 43 -13.23 6.41 39.07
N GLU A 44 -12.16 6.73 39.81
CA GLU A 44 -11.22 7.79 39.45
C GLU A 44 -10.49 7.47 38.12
N LEU A 45 -10.05 6.23 37.93
CA LEU A 45 -9.40 5.80 36.68
C LEU A 45 -10.36 5.89 35.48
N GLN A 46 -11.62 5.47 35.64
CA GLN A 46 -12.62 5.60 34.58
C GLN A 46 -12.91 7.08 34.26
N HIS A 47 -12.99 7.93 35.29
CA HIS A 47 -13.23 9.36 35.09
C HIS A 47 -12.04 10.07 34.41
N ARG A 48 -10.80 9.64 34.70
CA ARG A 48 -9.60 10.11 33.98
C ARG A 48 -9.64 9.72 32.50
N LYS A 49 -10.08 8.50 32.18
CA LYS A 49 -10.23 8.02 30.80
C LYS A 49 -11.23 8.86 30.01
N VAL A 50 -12.42 9.09 30.60
CA VAL A 50 -13.47 9.89 29.98
C VAL A 50 -13.03 11.35 29.76
N LYS A 51 -12.31 11.95 30.71
CA LYS A 51 -11.75 13.31 30.57
C LYS A 51 -10.71 13.39 29.45
N ALA A 52 -9.77 12.44 29.40
CA ALA A 52 -8.77 12.41 28.35
C ALA A 52 -9.38 12.19 26.95
N GLN A 53 -10.49 11.46 26.85
CA GLN A 53 -11.24 11.31 25.59
C GLN A 53 -11.98 12.59 25.22
N TRP A 54 -12.57 13.29 26.18
CA TRP A 54 -13.26 14.56 25.98
C TRP A 54 -12.32 15.65 25.42
N ASP A 55 -11.11 15.76 25.97
CA ASP A 55 -10.09 16.73 25.55
C ASP A 55 -9.64 16.53 24.08
N ARG A 56 -9.87 15.34 23.52
CA ARG A 56 -9.53 14.97 22.13
C ARG A 56 -10.70 15.14 21.14
N THR A 57 -11.82 15.70 21.58
CA THR A 57 -12.97 15.98 20.70
C THR A 57 -13.02 17.44 20.29
N ASN A 58 -13.75 17.74 19.21
CA ASN A 58 -14.03 19.13 18.80
C ASN A 58 -15.15 19.81 19.62
N MET A 59 -15.59 19.20 20.73
CA MET A 59 -16.65 19.65 21.64
C MET A 59 -18.05 19.86 21.01
N LYS A 60 -18.26 19.48 19.74
CA LYS A 60 -19.58 19.44 19.08
C LYS A 60 -20.01 18.00 18.93
N GLU A 61 -21.15 17.61 19.50
CA GLU A 61 -21.59 16.20 19.52
C GLU A 61 -20.45 15.26 19.96
N ALA A 62 -19.86 15.57 21.12
CA ALA A 62 -18.64 14.92 21.60
C ALA A 62 -18.86 13.42 21.95
N VAL A 63 -20.08 13.01 22.30
CA VAL A 63 -20.37 11.63 22.73
C VAL A 63 -20.06 10.60 21.63
N PRO A 64 -20.57 10.72 20.39
CA PRO A 64 -20.16 9.86 19.27
C PRO A 64 -18.64 9.82 19.03
N GLN A 65 -17.96 10.96 19.17
CA GLN A 65 -16.51 11.05 18.95
C GLN A 65 -15.74 10.33 20.05
N MET A 66 -16.16 10.45 21.31
CA MET A 66 -15.57 9.74 22.45
C MET A 66 -15.75 8.23 22.34
N ILE A 67 -16.91 7.77 21.86
CA ILE A 67 -17.16 6.34 21.58
C ILE A 67 -16.19 5.85 20.52
N ARG A 68 -16.06 6.55 19.39
CA ARG A 68 -15.12 6.21 18.32
C ARG A 68 -13.67 6.15 18.80
N ILE A 69 -13.23 7.09 19.63
CA ILE A 69 -11.89 7.09 20.25
C ILE A 69 -11.73 5.88 21.19
N GLY A 70 -12.78 5.52 21.92
CA GLY A 70 -12.83 4.30 22.74
C GLY A 70 -12.62 3.03 21.92
N ASP A 71 -13.40 2.87 20.86
CA ASP A 71 -13.39 1.70 19.97
C ASP A 71 -12.05 1.54 19.26
N ILE A 72 -11.46 2.64 18.78
CA ILE A 72 -10.09 2.65 18.22
C ILE A 72 -9.08 2.23 19.28
N GLY A 73 -9.20 2.73 20.51
CA GLY A 73 -8.32 2.32 21.60
C GLY A 73 -8.44 0.83 21.98
N ASP A 74 -9.63 0.26 21.95
CA ASP A 74 -9.88 -1.16 22.26
C ASP A 74 -9.42 -2.10 21.13
N THR A 75 -9.60 -1.69 19.87
CA THR A 75 -9.06 -2.43 18.72
C THR A 75 -7.53 -2.45 18.73
N LEU A 76 -6.87 -1.31 18.98
CA LEU A 76 -5.41 -1.25 19.11
C LEU A 76 -4.87 -2.11 20.27
N ARG A 77 -5.55 -2.13 21.42
CA ARG A 77 -5.20 -3.04 22.53
C ARG A 77 -5.31 -4.50 22.13
N THR A 78 -6.35 -4.85 21.39
CA THR A 78 -6.56 -6.24 20.91
C THR A 78 -5.47 -6.66 19.91
N ILE A 79 -5.03 -5.75 19.03
CA ILE A 79 -3.93 -5.96 18.10
C ILE A 79 -2.61 -6.16 18.87
N GLN A 80 -2.33 -5.31 19.86
CA GLN A 80 -1.13 -5.43 20.70
C GLN A 80 -1.10 -6.77 21.44
N ASP A 81 -2.19 -7.16 22.09
CA ASP A 81 -2.32 -8.46 22.76
C ASP A 81 -2.08 -9.63 21.80
N ARG A 82 -2.52 -9.52 20.55
CA ARG A 82 -2.30 -10.53 19.51
C ARG A 82 -0.83 -10.60 19.10
N LEU A 83 -0.14 -9.46 18.96
CA LEU A 83 1.28 -9.39 18.68
C LEU A 83 2.11 -9.99 19.82
N ASP A 84 1.82 -9.62 21.06
CA ASP A 84 2.52 -10.12 22.25
C ASP A 84 2.37 -11.65 22.38
N ARG A 85 1.18 -12.20 22.10
CA ARG A 85 0.95 -13.66 22.07
C ARG A 85 1.74 -14.36 20.97
N LEU A 86 1.90 -13.74 19.80
CA LEU A 86 2.69 -14.28 18.70
C LEU A 86 4.20 -14.25 19.02
N GLU A 87 4.65 -13.21 19.70
CA GLU A 87 6.03 -13.07 20.15
C GLU A 87 6.36 -14.08 21.27
N ALA A 88 5.46 -14.25 22.25
CA ALA A 88 5.60 -15.30 23.27
C ALA A 88 5.61 -16.71 22.68
N ARG A 89 4.87 -16.95 21.58
CA ARG A 89 4.85 -18.24 20.87
C ARG A 89 6.13 -18.52 20.08
N LYS A 90 6.89 -17.50 19.69
CA LYS A 90 8.23 -17.64 19.06
C LYS A 90 9.33 -18.08 20.05
N LEU A 91 9.13 -17.89 21.37
CA LEU A 91 10.13 -18.18 22.40
C LEU A 91 10.10 -19.62 22.93
N LEU A 92 9.17 -20.46 22.47
CA LEU A 92 9.12 -21.89 22.81
C LEU A 92 9.94 -22.71 21.80
N PRO A 93 10.89 -23.56 22.23
CA PRO A 93 11.63 -24.42 21.32
C PRO A 93 10.75 -25.61 20.90
N ASP A 94 10.19 -25.56 19.69
CA ASP A 94 9.51 -26.71 19.07
C ASP A 94 10.25 -27.15 17.80
N ASN A 95 10.61 -28.44 17.77
CA ASN A 95 11.66 -29.03 16.94
C ASN A 95 11.12 -29.67 15.65
N SER A 96 9.95 -29.26 15.18
CA SER A 96 9.35 -29.82 13.97
C SER A 96 8.39 -28.85 13.28
N ARG A 97 8.93 -27.87 12.54
CA ARG A 97 8.26 -27.19 11.44
C ARG A 97 9.31 -26.56 10.52
N GLN A 98 9.22 -26.85 9.23
CA GLN A 98 10.02 -26.18 8.22
C GLN A 98 9.82 -24.66 8.33
N PRO A 99 10.88 -23.86 8.16
CA PRO A 99 10.80 -22.43 8.45
C PRO A 99 9.87 -21.73 7.45
N SER A 100 8.70 -21.31 7.92
CA SER A 100 7.96 -20.23 7.28
C SER A 100 8.82 -18.98 7.41
N VAL A 101 9.34 -18.53 6.27
CA VAL A 101 10.20 -17.35 6.16
C VAL A 101 9.47 -16.17 6.80
N PRO A 102 10.03 -15.55 7.85
CA PRO A 102 9.39 -14.43 8.51
C PRO A 102 9.34 -13.24 7.55
N TYR A 103 8.23 -12.48 7.65
CA TYR A 103 8.01 -11.18 7.03
C TYR A 103 8.96 -10.14 7.66
N TYR A 104 10.27 -10.35 7.53
CA TYR A 104 11.24 -9.29 7.62
C TYR A 104 11.37 -8.75 6.21
N VAL A 105 11.42 -7.41 6.11
CA VAL A 105 11.95 -6.67 4.96
C VAL A 105 13.18 -7.43 4.50
N THR A 106 13.00 -8.26 3.47
CA THR A 106 14.11 -8.97 2.86
C THR A 106 14.94 -7.85 2.31
N ALA A 107 16.18 -7.71 2.78
CA ALA A 107 17.15 -6.82 2.17
C ALA A 107 16.96 -6.96 0.65
N PRO A 108 16.69 -5.86 -0.08
CA PRO A 108 16.21 -5.94 -1.45
C PRO A 108 17.17 -6.86 -2.19
N ASP A 109 16.64 -8.02 -2.56
CA ASP A 109 17.29 -9.01 -3.39
C ASP A 109 17.88 -8.23 -4.57
N MET A 110 19.04 -8.64 -5.10
CA MET A 110 19.71 -7.92 -6.21
C MET A 110 18.86 -7.83 -7.49
N THR A 111 17.61 -8.29 -7.44
CA THR A 111 16.60 -8.27 -8.47
C THR A 111 15.95 -6.89 -8.56
N ALA A 112 15.74 -6.43 -9.80
CA ALA A 112 15.08 -5.14 -10.07
C ALA A 112 13.62 -5.10 -9.57
N TYR A 113 12.98 -6.26 -9.40
CA TYR A 113 11.60 -6.36 -8.97
C TYR A 113 11.31 -7.73 -8.33
N CYS A 114 10.23 -7.79 -7.56
CA CYS A 114 9.72 -9.00 -6.92
C CYS A 114 8.24 -9.24 -7.32
N ILE A 115 7.94 -10.47 -7.73
CA ILE A 115 6.59 -11.00 -7.96
C ILE A 115 6.52 -12.36 -7.25
N GLY A 116 5.33 -12.78 -6.80
CA GLY A 116 5.10 -14.08 -6.17
C GLY A 116 5.84 -15.21 -6.89
N GLN A 117 6.64 -15.99 -6.17
CA GLN A 117 7.45 -17.07 -6.74
C GLN A 117 6.74 -18.43 -6.74
N SER A 118 5.64 -18.55 -5.98
CA SER A 118 4.87 -19.78 -5.91
C SER A 118 3.91 -19.93 -7.09
N ASP A 119 3.88 -21.11 -7.67
CA ASP A 119 2.94 -21.49 -8.73
C ASP A 119 1.69 -22.13 -8.10
N ARG A 120 0.86 -21.31 -7.45
CA ARG A 120 -0.39 -21.81 -6.84
C ARG A 120 -1.36 -22.20 -7.95
N SER A 121 -2.08 -23.30 -7.75
CA SER A 121 -3.08 -23.78 -8.71
C SER A 121 -4.27 -22.84 -8.84
N GLU A 122 -4.62 -22.12 -7.77
CA GLU A 122 -5.71 -21.15 -7.72
C GLU A 122 -5.44 -19.92 -8.60
N ASP A 123 -4.17 -19.50 -8.66
CA ASP A 123 -3.75 -18.37 -9.49
C ASP A 123 -3.66 -18.72 -10.99
N ALA A 124 -3.71 -20.01 -11.32
CA ALA A 124 -3.49 -20.53 -12.67
C ALA A 124 -4.80 -20.67 -13.45
N PHE A 125 -4.85 -20.12 -14.65
CA PHE A 125 -6.00 -20.28 -15.54
C PHE A 125 -5.60 -20.61 -16.97
N ASN A 126 -6.51 -21.26 -17.70
CA ASN A 126 -6.33 -21.59 -19.10
C ASN A 126 -6.57 -20.34 -19.96
N LEU A 127 -5.52 -19.87 -20.61
CA LEU A 127 -5.52 -18.59 -21.33
C LEU A 127 -6.55 -18.57 -22.48
N PRO A 128 -6.57 -19.54 -23.42
CA PRO A 128 -7.56 -19.57 -24.49
C PRO A 128 -9.02 -19.58 -24.01
N LEU A 129 -9.31 -20.39 -22.98
CA LEU A 129 -10.66 -20.48 -22.41
C LEU A 129 -11.07 -19.17 -21.74
N TRP A 130 -10.16 -18.56 -20.98
CA TRP A 130 -10.42 -17.29 -20.31
C TRP A 130 -10.69 -16.15 -21.29
N VAL A 131 -9.91 -16.03 -22.37
CA VAL A 131 -10.16 -15.04 -23.43
C VAL A 131 -11.47 -15.33 -24.15
N HIS A 132 -11.82 -16.59 -24.37
CA HIS A 132 -13.09 -16.96 -24.99
C HIS A 132 -14.30 -16.55 -24.12
N ASN A 133 -14.24 -16.81 -22.82
CA ASN A 133 -15.30 -16.46 -21.87
C ASN A 133 -15.48 -14.94 -21.77
N ASN A 134 -14.39 -14.18 -21.87
CA ASN A 134 -14.40 -12.73 -21.79
C ASN A 134 -14.29 -12.04 -23.17
N ARG A 135 -14.71 -12.70 -24.25
CA ARG A 135 -14.62 -12.18 -25.63
C ARG A 135 -15.37 -10.87 -25.89
N ARG A 136 -16.25 -10.46 -24.97
CA ARG A 136 -16.97 -9.20 -25.01
C ARG A 136 -16.17 -8.03 -24.42
N ASP A 137 -15.12 -8.31 -23.66
CA ASP A 137 -14.23 -7.30 -23.11
C ASP A 137 -13.26 -6.80 -24.19
N PHE A 138 -13.30 -5.49 -24.45
CA PHE A 138 -12.45 -4.84 -25.43
C PHE A 138 -10.96 -4.97 -25.10
N ALA A 139 -10.60 -4.97 -23.81
CA ALA A 139 -9.21 -5.13 -23.37
C ALA A 139 -8.65 -6.52 -23.69
N LEU A 140 -9.50 -7.52 -23.94
CA LEU A 140 -9.04 -8.90 -24.16
C LEU A 140 -9.05 -9.31 -25.64
N LYS A 141 -9.57 -8.44 -26.53
CA LYS A 141 -9.71 -8.72 -27.96
C LYS A 141 -8.36 -9.08 -28.63
N PHE A 142 -7.29 -8.38 -28.28
CA PHE A 142 -5.95 -8.57 -28.84
C PHE A 142 -4.94 -9.15 -27.84
N PHE A 143 -5.40 -9.69 -26.71
CA PHE A 143 -4.52 -10.13 -25.63
C PHE A 143 -3.53 -11.22 -26.07
N ILE A 144 -4.00 -12.30 -26.69
CA ILE A 144 -3.13 -13.42 -27.12
C ILE A 144 -2.10 -13.01 -28.19
N PRO A 145 -2.47 -12.33 -29.29
CA PRO A 145 -1.48 -11.93 -30.29
C PRO A 145 -0.41 -11.00 -29.71
N LEU A 146 -0.82 -9.96 -28.97
CA LEU A 146 0.12 -9.02 -28.32
C LEU A 146 1.01 -9.72 -27.29
N LEU A 147 0.47 -10.70 -26.55
CA LEU A 147 1.25 -11.47 -25.59
C LEU A 147 2.35 -12.27 -26.30
N LYS A 148 2.01 -12.99 -27.37
CA LYS A 148 3.00 -13.79 -28.08
C LYS A 148 4.08 -12.93 -28.72
N GLU A 149 3.72 -11.77 -29.26
CA GLU A 149 4.66 -10.79 -29.78
C GLU A 149 5.63 -10.30 -28.69
N HIS A 150 5.11 -9.86 -27.54
CA HIS A 150 5.93 -9.44 -26.40
C HIS A 150 6.84 -10.55 -25.86
N LEU A 151 6.35 -11.79 -25.81
CA LEU A 151 7.15 -12.93 -25.39
C LEU A 151 8.26 -13.25 -26.40
N LEU A 152 7.99 -13.07 -27.70
CA LEU A 152 8.97 -13.28 -28.76
C LEU A 152 10.12 -12.28 -28.67
N THR A 153 9.84 -10.99 -28.47
CA THR A 153 10.87 -9.94 -28.38
C THR A 153 11.83 -10.16 -27.20
N ARG A 154 11.40 -10.89 -26.16
CA ARG A 154 12.20 -11.22 -24.97
C ARG A 154 12.99 -12.51 -25.07
N ILE A 155 12.81 -13.28 -26.14
CA ILE A 155 13.61 -14.47 -26.41
C ILE A 155 14.89 -14.01 -27.13
N PRO A 156 16.09 -14.34 -26.61
CA PRO A 156 17.33 -13.91 -27.25
C PRO A 156 17.45 -14.48 -28.68
N GLY A 157 17.78 -13.59 -29.62
CA GLY A 157 17.91 -13.84 -31.05
C GLY A 157 17.13 -12.81 -31.88
N ALA A 158 17.57 -12.57 -33.11
CA ALA A 158 16.81 -11.76 -34.07
C ALA A 158 15.65 -12.60 -34.63
N HIS A 159 14.49 -12.54 -33.97
CA HIS A 159 13.28 -13.24 -34.39
C HIS A 159 12.37 -12.30 -35.18
N GLN A 160 11.74 -12.82 -36.23
CA GLN A 160 10.76 -12.07 -37.02
C GLN A 160 9.36 -12.35 -36.52
N LEU A 161 8.38 -11.49 -36.83
CA LEU A 161 6.96 -11.74 -36.47
C LEU A 161 6.43 -13.08 -37.02
N ALA A 162 7.01 -13.60 -38.10
CA ALA A 162 6.70 -14.93 -38.63
C ALA A 162 7.01 -16.08 -37.61
N ASP A 163 7.90 -15.84 -36.65
CA ASP A 163 8.28 -16.82 -35.62
C ASP A 163 7.31 -16.88 -34.43
N ILE A 164 6.27 -16.03 -34.39
CA ILE A 164 5.23 -16.02 -33.34
C ILE A 164 4.61 -17.41 -33.14
N GLY A 165 4.44 -18.19 -34.22
CA GLY A 165 3.90 -19.56 -34.16
C GLY A 165 4.78 -20.56 -33.38
N LYS A 166 6.06 -20.26 -33.20
CA LYS A 166 7.02 -21.09 -32.45
C LYS A 166 6.98 -20.84 -30.94
N VAL A 167 6.29 -19.77 -30.50
CA VAL A 167 6.10 -19.43 -29.08
C VAL A 167 4.92 -20.23 -28.54
N ASN A 168 5.21 -21.11 -27.58
CA ASN A 168 4.22 -21.94 -26.92
C ASN A 168 4.21 -21.67 -25.41
N ILE A 169 3.03 -21.41 -24.85
CA ILE A 169 2.82 -21.27 -23.42
C ILE A 169 2.57 -22.66 -22.86
N GLN A 170 3.39 -23.09 -21.90
CA GLN A 170 3.31 -24.42 -21.35
C GLN A 170 1.91 -24.69 -20.76
N ASN A 171 1.27 -25.75 -21.25
CA ASN A 171 -0.07 -26.18 -20.86
C ASN A 171 -1.18 -25.14 -21.13
N ASP A 172 -0.92 -24.13 -21.97
CA ASP A 172 -1.79 -22.96 -22.19
C ASP A 172 -2.21 -22.27 -20.88
N ARG A 173 -1.34 -22.34 -19.86
CA ARG A 173 -1.60 -21.80 -18.52
C ARG A 173 -0.78 -20.55 -18.27
N ILE A 174 -1.47 -19.54 -17.75
CA ILE A 174 -0.85 -18.36 -17.17
C ILE A 174 -1.29 -18.23 -15.72
N TYR A 175 -0.49 -17.54 -14.94
CA TYR A 175 -0.70 -17.38 -13.50
C TYR A 175 -0.83 -15.90 -13.18
N SER A 176 -1.91 -15.52 -12.52
CA SER A 176 -2.15 -14.15 -12.06
C SER A 176 -1.42 -13.85 -10.76
N HIS A 177 -1.02 -12.61 -10.58
CA HIS A 177 -0.48 -12.10 -9.31
C HIS A 177 -1.23 -10.85 -8.89
N ALA A 178 -1.43 -10.69 -7.58
CA ALA A 178 -2.09 -9.50 -7.03
C ALA A 178 -1.15 -8.28 -6.96
N THR A 179 0.14 -8.50 -6.68
CA THR A 179 1.09 -7.42 -6.41
C THR A 179 2.42 -7.61 -7.14
N LEU A 180 2.98 -6.48 -7.57
CA LEU A 180 4.33 -6.33 -8.10
C LEU A 180 5.07 -5.36 -7.19
N ARG A 181 6.28 -5.69 -6.78
CA ARG A 181 7.15 -4.78 -6.03
C ARG A 181 8.35 -4.40 -6.89
N VAL A 182 8.52 -3.11 -7.18
CA VAL A 182 9.62 -2.60 -8.01
C VAL A 182 10.66 -1.95 -7.10
N ASN A 183 11.90 -2.40 -7.20
CA ASN A 183 13.01 -1.84 -6.43
C ASN A 183 13.66 -0.71 -7.24
N TYR A 184 13.83 0.45 -6.63
CA TYR A 184 14.52 1.59 -7.24
C TYR A 184 15.55 2.17 -6.26
N THR A 185 16.47 2.95 -6.79
CA THR A 185 17.41 3.73 -5.97
C THR A 185 16.89 5.15 -5.92
N SER A 186 16.56 5.63 -4.72
CA SER A 186 16.10 7.00 -4.48
C SER A 186 17.26 7.97 -4.46
N TYR A 187 16.99 9.24 -4.77
CA TYR A 187 17.97 10.34 -4.85
C TYR A 187 19.08 10.36 -3.78
N ASP A 188 18.78 9.98 -2.54
CA ASP A 188 19.79 9.92 -1.46
C ASP A 188 20.65 8.63 -1.50
N VAL A 189 20.66 7.94 -2.65
CA VAL A 189 21.37 6.68 -2.93
C VAL A 189 20.90 5.53 -2.02
N CYS A 190 19.63 5.60 -1.59
CA CYS A 190 18.99 4.57 -0.79
C CYS A 190 18.18 3.63 -1.67
N ARG A 191 18.12 2.34 -1.31
CA ARG A 191 17.22 1.41 -1.98
C ARG A 191 15.81 1.57 -1.41
N GLN A 192 14.85 1.81 -2.28
CA GLN A 192 13.43 1.91 -1.97
C GLN A 192 12.62 0.97 -2.85
N GLN A 193 11.34 0.81 -2.53
CA GLN A 193 10.45 -0.14 -3.19
C GLN A 193 9.05 0.44 -3.33
N ASP A 194 8.51 0.40 -4.55
CA ASP A 194 7.13 0.72 -4.84
C ASP A 194 6.31 -0.57 -4.94
N THR A 195 5.09 -0.56 -4.40
CA THR A 195 4.14 -1.67 -4.57
C THR A 195 3.05 -1.28 -5.55
N ILE A 196 2.90 -2.07 -6.61
CA ILE A 196 1.89 -1.91 -7.65
C ILE A 196 0.83 -3.00 -7.46
N ASN A 197 -0.43 -2.59 -7.42
CA ASN A 197 -1.58 -3.49 -7.34
C ASN A 197 -2.65 -3.02 -8.33
N PRO A 198 -2.99 -3.82 -9.37
CA PRO A 198 -4.01 -3.45 -10.36
C PRO A 198 -5.39 -3.15 -9.76
N ARG A 199 -5.69 -3.70 -8.58
CA ARG A 199 -6.96 -3.51 -7.88
C ARG A 199 -6.99 -2.31 -6.93
N SER A 200 -5.86 -1.63 -6.72
CA SER A 200 -5.79 -0.43 -5.89
C SER A 200 -5.52 0.82 -6.75
N PRO A 201 -5.62 2.03 -6.18
CA PRO A 201 -5.20 3.26 -6.86
C PRO A 201 -3.71 3.26 -7.27
N CYS A 202 -2.88 2.45 -6.61
CA CYS A 202 -1.44 2.29 -6.90
C CYS A 202 -1.21 1.36 -8.10
N ARG A 203 -1.83 1.67 -9.24
CA ARG A 203 -1.83 0.85 -10.46
C ARG A 203 -1.14 1.51 -11.65
N PHE A 204 -0.75 2.77 -11.55
CA PHE A 204 -0.04 3.46 -12.62
C PHE A 204 1.46 3.28 -12.51
N ILE A 205 2.13 3.17 -13.66
CA ILE A 205 3.57 2.95 -13.76
C ILE A 205 4.21 3.96 -14.69
N THR A 206 5.48 4.27 -14.42
CA THR A 206 6.33 5.12 -15.25
C THR A 206 7.36 4.27 -15.98
N LEU A 207 7.52 4.50 -17.28
CA LEU A 207 8.51 3.87 -18.16
C LEU A 207 9.35 4.93 -18.85
N PRO A 208 10.57 4.61 -19.31
CA PRO A 208 11.35 5.52 -20.14
C PRO A 208 10.67 5.72 -21.50
N ALA A 209 10.61 6.96 -22.00
CA ALA A 209 10.26 7.22 -23.38
C ALA A 209 11.45 6.92 -24.30
N ASP A 210 11.19 6.37 -25.49
CA ASP A 210 12.22 6.13 -26.50
C ASP A 210 12.45 7.44 -27.27
N THR A 211 13.59 8.08 -27.04
CA THR A 211 13.96 9.40 -27.63
C THR A 211 14.69 9.27 -28.97
N SER A 212 14.77 8.06 -29.52
CA SER A 212 15.55 7.78 -30.74
C SER A 212 14.94 8.33 -32.03
N ASP A 213 13.64 8.63 -32.05
CA ASP A 213 12.91 9.03 -33.28
C ASP A 213 12.54 10.53 -33.36
N THR A 214 12.77 11.32 -32.30
CA THR A 214 12.43 12.76 -32.31
C THR A 214 13.65 13.63 -32.55
N ASN A 215 13.78 14.14 -33.78
CA ASN A 215 14.70 15.23 -34.15
C ASN A 215 14.44 16.57 -33.39
N ASN A 216 13.59 16.57 -32.36
CA ASN A 216 13.32 17.65 -31.43
C ASN A 216 13.50 17.13 -30.00
N LEU A 217 14.76 17.07 -29.56
CA LEU A 217 15.15 16.65 -28.20
C LEU A 217 14.81 17.69 -27.12
N ALA A 218 14.59 18.95 -27.51
CA ALA A 218 14.17 20.03 -26.63
C ALA A 218 12.64 20.10 -26.60
N GLY A 219 12.02 19.43 -25.62
CA GLY A 219 10.58 19.51 -25.36
C GLY A 219 9.80 18.20 -25.44
N ALA A 220 10.43 17.08 -25.82
CA ALA A 220 9.79 15.77 -25.75
C ALA A 220 9.68 15.30 -24.29
N HIS A 221 8.50 14.81 -23.90
CA HIS A 221 8.23 14.35 -22.54
C HIS A 221 9.04 13.08 -22.20
N PRO A 222 9.78 13.03 -21.07
CA PRO A 222 10.80 12.01 -20.80
C PRO A 222 10.28 10.60 -20.49
N PHE A 223 9.00 10.47 -20.13
CA PHE A 223 8.44 9.22 -19.62
C PHE A 223 7.17 8.81 -20.34
N LEU A 224 6.89 7.52 -20.34
CA LEU A 224 5.59 6.97 -20.73
C LEU A 224 4.84 6.52 -19.47
N TYR A 225 3.52 6.64 -19.48
CA TYR A 225 2.67 6.16 -18.40
C TYR A 225 1.74 5.08 -18.89
N ALA A 226 1.49 4.13 -17.99
CA ALA A 226 0.52 3.09 -18.25
C ALA A 226 -0.24 2.73 -16.98
N LYS A 227 -1.51 2.35 -17.14
CA LYS A 227 -2.30 1.70 -16.10
C LYS A 227 -2.08 0.19 -16.18
N VAL A 228 -1.64 -0.42 -15.09
CA VAL A 228 -1.51 -1.87 -14.99
C VAL A 228 -2.88 -2.48 -14.75
N LEU A 229 -3.29 -3.36 -15.66
CA LEU A 229 -4.56 -4.07 -15.62
C LEU A 229 -4.41 -5.47 -15.00
N GLY A 230 -3.25 -6.09 -15.20
CA GLY A 230 -2.97 -7.42 -14.66
C GLY A 230 -1.48 -7.73 -14.62
N ILE A 231 -1.08 -8.50 -13.61
CA ILE A 231 0.30 -8.96 -13.41
C ILE A 231 0.29 -10.47 -13.61
N TYR A 232 1.11 -10.94 -14.53
CA TYR A 232 1.10 -12.35 -14.90
C TYR A 232 2.49 -12.94 -15.00
N HIS A 233 2.55 -14.25 -14.89
CA HIS A 233 3.68 -15.01 -15.38
C HIS A 233 3.25 -16.27 -16.11
N ALA A 234 4.14 -16.76 -16.97
CA ALA A 234 3.94 -18.01 -17.71
C ALA A 234 5.26 -18.72 -17.95
N TYR A 235 5.21 -20.03 -18.14
CA TYR A 235 6.33 -20.82 -18.64
C TYR A 235 6.28 -20.85 -20.16
N VAL A 236 7.23 -20.19 -20.80
CA VAL A 236 7.23 -19.98 -22.24
C VAL A 236 8.31 -20.85 -22.87
N ARG A 237 7.91 -21.65 -23.86
CA ARG A 237 8.77 -22.48 -24.67
C ARG A 237 8.90 -21.87 -26.06
N PHE A 238 10.14 -21.77 -26.55
CA PHE A 238 10.42 -21.40 -27.93
C PHE A 238 11.01 -22.59 -28.66
N ASP A 239 10.28 -23.09 -29.65
CA ASP A 239 10.67 -24.28 -30.43
C ASP A 239 11.06 -25.47 -29.50
N ARG A 240 12.28 -26.00 -29.61
CA ARG A 240 12.78 -27.15 -28.82
C ARG A 240 13.51 -26.76 -27.53
N ARG A 241 13.58 -25.47 -27.20
CA ARG A 241 14.27 -25.00 -25.99
C ARG A 241 13.49 -25.40 -24.72
N PRO A 242 14.14 -25.50 -23.55
CA PRO A 242 13.43 -25.66 -22.30
C PRO A 242 12.51 -24.45 -22.05
N ALA A 243 11.38 -24.69 -21.37
CA ALA A 243 10.47 -23.62 -20.99
C ALA A 243 11.14 -22.69 -19.96
N ARG A 244 10.98 -21.38 -20.14
CA ARG A 244 11.50 -20.36 -19.23
C ARG A 244 10.36 -19.58 -18.62
N ARG A 245 10.44 -19.34 -17.30
CA ARG A 245 9.51 -18.45 -16.60
C ARG A 245 9.69 -17.02 -17.12
N MET A 246 8.61 -16.40 -17.57
CA MET A 246 8.59 -15.00 -17.98
C MET A 246 7.46 -14.28 -17.26
N ASN A 247 7.80 -13.16 -16.62
CA ASN A 247 6.84 -12.28 -15.95
C ASN A 247 6.54 -11.10 -16.86
N PHE A 248 5.29 -10.71 -16.97
CA PHE A 248 4.83 -9.63 -17.85
C PHE A 248 3.60 -8.95 -17.26
N LEU A 249 3.43 -7.68 -17.60
CA LEU A 249 2.33 -6.82 -17.15
C LEU A 249 1.43 -6.56 -18.34
N TRP A 250 0.12 -6.72 -18.15
CA TRP A 250 -0.87 -6.24 -19.10
C TRP A 250 -1.25 -4.81 -18.73
N VAL A 251 -1.07 -3.88 -19.68
CA VAL A 251 -1.19 -2.45 -19.41
C VAL A 251 -2.06 -1.75 -20.44
N ARG A 252 -2.64 -0.62 -20.05
CA ARG A 252 -3.29 0.35 -20.94
C ARG A 252 -2.49 1.64 -20.95
N TRP A 253 -2.13 2.11 -22.13
CA TRP A 253 -1.26 3.27 -22.31
C TRP A 253 -2.01 4.59 -22.09
N LEU A 254 -1.28 5.58 -21.59
CA LEU A 254 -1.71 6.96 -21.53
C LEU A 254 -0.77 7.83 -22.37
N ASP A 255 -1.35 8.62 -23.26
CA ASP A 255 -0.65 9.58 -24.10
C ASP A 255 -0.57 10.94 -23.41
N CYS A 256 0.44 11.73 -23.75
CA CYS A 256 0.57 13.10 -23.27
C CYS A 256 -0.34 14.05 -24.06
N ASP A 257 -0.90 15.05 -23.37
CA ASP A 257 -1.71 16.07 -23.99
C ASP A 257 -0.86 17.10 -24.71
N GLU A 258 -0.78 16.97 -26.04
CA GLU A 258 -0.05 17.91 -26.90
C GLU A 258 -0.81 19.23 -27.13
N ASP A 259 -2.14 19.23 -26.96
CA ASP A 259 -2.97 20.43 -27.15
C ASP A 259 -2.76 21.43 -25.99
N GLU A 260 -2.49 20.88 -24.81
CA GLU A 260 -2.23 21.62 -23.58
C GLU A 260 -0.95 21.10 -22.91
N PRO A 261 0.24 21.51 -23.40
CA PRO A 261 1.51 21.00 -22.88
C PRO A 261 1.72 21.40 -21.41
N GLY A 262 2.19 20.45 -20.62
CA GLY A 262 2.79 20.70 -19.32
C GLY A 262 4.29 20.94 -19.46
N GLY A 263 4.94 21.42 -18.40
CA GLY A 263 6.32 21.82 -18.52
C GLY A 263 6.79 22.76 -17.44
N TRP A 264 8.11 22.87 -17.33
CA TRP A 264 8.75 23.89 -16.52
C TRP A 264 8.48 25.28 -17.10
N ASP A 265 8.58 25.41 -18.42
CA ASP A 265 8.33 26.67 -19.14
C ASP A 265 6.87 27.13 -19.05
N GLU A 266 5.95 26.16 -19.08
CA GLU A 266 4.50 26.40 -18.99
C GLU A 266 4.01 26.57 -17.54
N CYS A 267 4.87 26.37 -16.54
CA CYS A 267 4.53 26.39 -15.10
C CYS A 267 3.30 25.53 -14.78
N ARG A 268 3.16 24.38 -15.44
CA ARG A 268 1.98 23.52 -15.37
C ARG A 268 2.35 22.04 -15.37
N LEU A 269 1.59 21.24 -14.62
CA LEU A 269 1.74 19.79 -14.62
C LEU A 269 1.39 19.20 -15.99
N ASP A 270 2.10 18.13 -16.39
CA ASP A 270 1.70 17.38 -17.58
C ASP A 270 0.33 16.80 -17.37
N ARG A 271 -0.43 16.82 -18.46
CA ARG A 271 -1.71 16.17 -18.55
C ARG A 271 -1.59 14.96 -19.47
N VAL A 272 -2.13 13.83 -19.03
CA VAL A 272 -2.12 12.57 -19.78
C VAL A 272 -3.53 12.01 -19.89
N PHE A 273 -3.82 11.29 -20.95
CA PHE A 273 -5.14 10.71 -21.22
C PHE A 273 -5.02 9.32 -21.84
N TYR A 274 -6.04 8.48 -21.69
CA TYR A 274 -6.03 7.17 -22.34
C TYR A 274 -6.03 7.30 -23.86
N SER A 275 -5.18 6.52 -24.52
CA SER A 275 -5.11 6.48 -25.99
C SER A 275 -6.51 6.29 -26.60
N LYS A 276 -6.84 7.16 -27.55
CA LYS A 276 -8.14 7.15 -28.24
C LYS A 276 -8.31 5.80 -28.96
N CYS A 277 -9.51 5.23 -28.91
CA CYS A 277 -9.82 3.91 -29.46
C CYS A 277 -10.95 4.01 -30.51
N ARG A 278 -10.78 4.80 -31.57
CA ARG A 278 -11.85 5.04 -32.56
C ARG A 278 -11.98 3.92 -33.59
N ASN A 279 -10.91 3.17 -33.79
CA ASN A 279 -10.85 2.04 -34.71
C ASN A 279 -10.08 0.86 -34.08
N GLU A 280 -10.07 -0.29 -34.75
CA GLU A 280 -9.45 -1.51 -34.22
C GLU A 280 -7.92 -1.41 -34.08
N ASN A 281 -7.25 -0.65 -34.95
CA ASN A 281 -5.81 -0.43 -34.88
C ASN A 281 -5.43 0.44 -33.67
N GLU A 282 -6.14 1.54 -33.48
CA GLU A 282 -6.01 2.40 -32.30
C GLU A 282 -6.28 1.62 -31.02
N LEU A 283 -7.33 0.78 -31.01
CA LEU A 283 -7.62 -0.10 -29.89
C LEU A 283 -6.47 -1.09 -29.62
N MET A 284 -5.86 -1.66 -30.66
CA MET A 284 -4.72 -2.55 -30.53
C MET A 284 -3.51 -1.82 -29.93
N ASN A 285 -3.29 -0.56 -30.28
CA ASN A 285 -2.18 0.26 -29.78
C ASN A 285 -2.42 0.81 -28.36
N ALA A 286 -3.68 0.95 -27.93
CA ALA A 286 -4.03 1.45 -26.60
C ALA A 286 -3.67 0.49 -25.47
N PHE A 287 -3.45 -0.79 -25.77
CA PHE A 287 -3.05 -1.79 -24.79
C PHE A 287 -1.71 -2.42 -25.18
N GLY A 288 -0.99 -2.95 -24.19
CA GLY A 288 0.28 -3.60 -24.46
C GLY A 288 0.80 -4.42 -23.30
N PHE A 289 1.92 -5.10 -23.56
CA PHE A 289 2.63 -5.85 -22.55
C PHE A 289 3.96 -5.20 -22.21
N VAL A 290 4.21 -5.07 -20.91
CA VAL A 290 5.44 -4.50 -20.35
C VAL A 290 6.17 -5.58 -19.56
N ALA A 291 7.49 -5.61 -19.68
CA ALA A 291 8.31 -6.45 -18.82
C ALA A 291 8.55 -5.71 -17.48
N PRO A 292 8.39 -6.36 -16.31
CA PRO A 292 8.48 -5.66 -15.02
C PRO A 292 9.81 -4.94 -14.76
N HIS A 293 10.90 -5.34 -15.43
CA HIS A 293 12.21 -4.68 -15.31
C HIS A 293 12.34 -3.39 -16.11
N HIS A 294 11.40 -3.08 -17.01
CA HIS A 294 11.36 -1.78 -17.70
C HIS A 294 10.59 -0.72 -16.91
N VAL A 295 9.90 -1.12 -15.83
CA VAL A 295 9.19 -0.18 -14.95
C VAL A 295 10.23 0.56 -14.12
N ILE A 296 10.23 1.88 -14.21
CA ILE A 296 11.12 2.74 -13.40
C ILE A 296 10.57 2.79 -11.98
N ARG A 297 9.30 3.19 -11.85
CA ARG A 297 8.60 3.42 -10.58
C ARG A 297 7.08 3.39 -10.77
N ALA A 298 6.35 3.36 -9.65
CA ALA A 298 4.93 3.69 -9.66
C ALA A 298 4.73 5.18 -10.02
N ALA A 299 3.63 5.49 -10.69
CA ALA A 299 3.26 6.86 -11.04
C ALA A 299 2.11 7.32 -10.15
N HIS A 300 2.19 8.56 -9.66
CA HIS A 300 1.07 9.24 -9.03
C HIS A 300 0.37 10.12 -10.07
N LEU A 301 -0.76 9.62 -10.58
CA LEU A 301 -1.61 10.32 -11.53
C LEU A 301 -2.86 10.83 -10.80
N ILE A 302 -3.11 12.14 -10.89
CA ILE A 302 -4.23 12.82 -10.22
C ILE A 302 -5.33 13.03 -11.27
N PRO A 303 -6.55 12.49 -11.10
CA PRO A 303 -7.63 12.76 -12.02
C PRO A 303 -7.93 14.25 -12.21
N ASP A 304 -8.20 14.67 -13.44
CA ASP A 304 -8.70 16.02 -13.72
C ASP A 304 -10.21 16.09 -13.43
N PHE A 305 -10.54 16.57 -12.24
CA PHE A 305 -11.92 16.68 -11.78
C PHE A 305 -12.75 17.71 -12.56
N GLU A 306 -12.11 18.71 -13.16
CA GLU A 306 -12.81 19.77 -13.91
C GLU A 306 -13.28 19.27 -15.29
N SER A 307 -12.39 18.57 -15.99
CA SER A 307 -12.69 17.98 -17.30
C SER A 307 -13.66 16.79 -17.25
N GLY A 308 -13.83 16.19 -16.08
CA GLY A 308 -14.76 15.10 -15.83
C GLY A 308 -14.35 13.76 -16.43
N THR A 309 -15.35 12.91 -16.69
CA THR A 309 -15.15 11.55 -17.19
C THR A 309 -15.58 11.42 -18.66
N THR A 310 -15.07 10.39 -19.33
CA THR A 310 -15.43 10.03 -20.70
C THR A 310 -15.95 8.59 -20.71
N ASP A 311 -16.93 8.34 -21.58
CA ASP A 311 -17.49 7.03 -21.79
C ASP A 311 -16.42 6.06 -22.31
N LEU A 312 -16.43 4.84 -21.78
CA LEU A 312 -15.52 3.79 -22.25
C LEU A 312 -15.80 3.49 -23.74
N PRO A 313 -14.76 3.19 -24.55
CA PRO A 313 -14.93 2.82 -25.95
C PRO A 313 -15.77 1.54 -26.14
N GLY A 314 -16.00 0.79 -25.06
CA GLY A 314 -16.93 -0.32 -24.96
C GLY A 314 -16.86 -0.95 -23.57
N PHE A 315 -17.55 -2.08 -23.38
CA PHE A 315 -17.47 -2.81 -22.11
C PHE A 315 -16.03 -3.25 -21.83
N THR A 316 -15.48 -2.79 -20.72
CA THR A 316 -14.20 -3.27 -20.21
C THR A 316 -14.27 -3.42 -18.70
N SER A 317 -13.73 -4.54 -18.20
CA SER A 317 -13.62 -4.79 -16.76
C SER A 317 -12.56 -3.92 -16.08
N PHE A 318 -11.83 -3.08 -16.83
CA PHE A 318 -10.68 -2.32 -16.36
C PHE A 318 -10.84 -0.79 -16.42
N GLY A 319 -12.07 -0.29 -16.38
CA GLY A 319 -12.36 1.15 -16.25
C GLY A 319 -11.72 1.74 -14.98
N ASP A 320 -11.54 3.07 -14.94
CA ASP A 320 -11.14 3.74 -13.69
C ASP A 320 -12.21 3.66 -12.62
N ASN A 321 -13.46 3.87 -13.04
CA ASN A 321 -14.67 3.66 -12.27
C ASN A 321 -15.49 2.51 -12.89
N GLU A 322 -16.55 2.08 -12.21
CA GLU A 322 -17.38 0.95 -12.64
C GLU A 322 -17.98 1.12 -14.06
N GLN A 323 -18.08 2.36 -14.57
CA GLN A 323 -18.63 2.63 -15.91
C GLN A 323 -17.83 3.61 -16.79
N ASN A 324 -16.96 4.46 -16.22
CA ASN A 324 -16.31 5.56 -16.96
C ASN A 324 -14.81 5.69 -16.64
N ASP A 325 -14.06 6.28 -17.57
CA ASP A 325 -12.67 6.70 -17.36
C ASP A 325 -12.59 8.21 -17.11
N TRP A 326 -11.59 8.67 -16.36
CA TRP A 326 -11.28 10.10 -16.32
C TRP A 326 -10.77 10.56 -17.69
N LYS A 327 -11.21 11.75 -18.12
CA LYS A 327 -10.82 12.28 -19.43
C LYS A 327 -9.32 12.58 -19.46
N TYR A 328 -8.79 13.11 -18.35
CA TYR A 328 -7.38 13.42 -18.18
C TYR A 328 -6.91 13.11 -16.77
N HIS A 329 -5.60 12.95 -16.62
CA HIS A 329 -4.90 12.91 -15.35
C HIS A 329 -3.70 13.86 -15.38
N TYR A 330 -3.44 14.55 -14.27
CA TYR A 330 -2.22 15.31 -14.07
C TYR A 330 -1.12 14.41 -13.51
N VAL A 331 0.08 14.53 -14.07
CA VAL A 331 1.27 13.85 -13.59
C VAL A 331 1.85 14.61 -12.42
N SER A 332 1.90 13.98 -11.24
CA SER A 332 2.51 14.60 -10.05
C SER A 332 4.04 14.50 -10.09
N ARG A 333 4.69 15.43 -10.81
CA ARG A 333 6.16 15.54 -10.90
C ARG A 333 6.84 15.80 -9.55
N PHE A 334 6.09 16.36 -8.60
CA PHE A 334 6.59 16.78 -7.29
C PHE A 334 6.20 15.82 -6.16
N VAL A 335 5.75 14.61 -6.49
CA VAL A 335 5.31 13.62 -5.50
C VAL A 335 6.40 13.31 -4.47
N ASP A 336 7.66 13.26 -4.91
CA ASP A 336 8.83 13.15 -4.06
C ASP A 336 10.08 13.72 -4.76
N ARG A 337 11.18 13.82 -4.00
CA ARG A 337 12.47 14.33 -4.49
C ARG A 337 13.05 13.50 -5.64
N ASP A 338 12.84 12.18 -5.63
CA ASP A 338 13.41 11.29 -6.64
C ASP A 338 12.72 11.47 -8.01
N ILE A 339 11.38 11.47 -8.02
CA ILE A 339 10.60 11.75 -9.23
C ILE A 339 10.92 13.15 -9.75
N PHE A 340 10.97 14.17 -8.88
CA PHE A 340 11.35 15.53 -9.27
C PHE A 340 12.71 15.57 -9.98
N MET A 341 13.74 14.96 -9.38
CA MET A 341 15.08 14.94 -9.97
C MET A 341 15.15 14.14 -11.28
N ARG A 342 14.28 13.14 -11.47
CA ARG A 342 14.15 12.42 -12.76
C ARG A 342 13.62 13.32 -13.87
N TYR A 343 12.62 14.18 -13.62
CA TYR A 343 12.16 15.16 -14.62
C TYR A 343 13.15 16.29 -14.87
N LEU A 344 14.02 16.60 -13.90
CA LEU A 344 15.10 17.58 -14.07
C LEU A 344 16.29 17.04 -14.88
N GLY A 345 16.37 15.71 -15.09
CA GLY A 345 17.53 15.06 -15.73
C GLY A 345 18.66 14.68 -14.76
N GLY A 346 18.48 14.92 -13.46
CA GLY A 346 19.45 14.60 -12.39
C GLY A 346 19.18 13.30 -11.63
N GLY A 347 18.28 12.44 -12.13
CA GLY A 347 17.91 11.18 -11.46
C GLY A 347 19.05 10.16 -11.39
N ILE A 348 19.10 9.38 -10.30
CA ILE A 348 20.12 8.33 -10.12
C ILE A 348 20.03 7.29 -11.25
N GLY A 349 21.18 7.01 -11.85
CA GLY A 349 21.34 6.07 -12.96
C GLY A 349 21.38 6.73 -14.34
N HIS A 350 21.28 8.05 -14.44
CA HIS A 350 21.50 8.89 -15.63
C HIS A 350 21.24 8.20 -16.98
N PHE A 351 19.96 7.91 -17.27
CA PHE A 351 19.50 7.91 -18.65
C PHE A 351 19.40 9.38 -19.11
N ASN A 352 20.55 10.05 -19.28
CA ASN A 352 20.61 11.42 -19.80
C ASN A 352 20.18 11.42 -21.27
N HIS A 353 18.90 11.69 -21.53
CA HIS A 353 18.41 12.00 -22.88
C HIS A 353 17.80 13.41 -22.98
N HIS A 354 17.68 14.15 -21.87
CA HIS A 354 17.12 15.49 -21.88
C HIS A 354 18.11 16.48 -21.29
N ALA A 355 18.37 17.55 -22.04
CA ALA A 355 18.98 18.76 -21.50
C ALA A 355 17.98 19.41 -20.52
N PRO A 356 18.45 20.05 -19.44
CA PRO A 356 17.61 20.91 -18.62
C PRO A 356 16.88 21.94 -19.51
N SER A 357 15.66 22.36 -19.14
CA SER A 357 15.00 23.45 -19.88
C SER A 357 15.81 24.74 -19.75
N GLU A 358 15.93 25.52 -20.83
CA GLU A 358 16.69 26.79 -20.85
C GLU A 358 16.22 27.76 -19.75
N SER A 359 14.95 27.69 -19.34
CA SER A 359 14.40 28.46 -18.21
C SER A 359 14.98 28.09 -16.85
N LEU A 360 15.30 26.82 -16.63
CA LEU A 360 15.88 26.31 -15.38
C LEU A 360 17.38 26.52 -15.33
N GLU A 361 18.08 26.45 -16.46
CA GLU A 361 19.49 26.87 -16.55
C GLU A 361 19.63 28.34 -16.18
N ASN A 362 18.78 29.21 -16.74
CA ASN A 362 18.78 30.64 -16.42
C ASN A 362 18.37 30.94 -14.96
N SER A 363 17.47 30.14 -14.37
CA SER A 363 17.06 30.31 -12.97
C SER A 363 18.14 29.82 -11.98
N ALA A 364 18.85 28.73 -12.31
CA ALA A 364 19.95 28.22 -11.51
C ALA A 364 21.18 29.15 -11.56
N GLU A 365 21.43 29.81 -12.69
CA GLU A 365 22.47 30.85 -12.81
C GLU A 365 22.11 32.15 -12.05
N SER A 366 20.83 32.37 -11.71
CA SER A 366 20.38 33.55 -10.95
C SER A 366 20.39 33.38 -9.43
N ILE A 367 20.75 32.20 -8.93
CA ILE A 367 21.02 31.98 -7.50
C ILE A 367 22.50 32.27 -7.26
N ASP A 368 22.84 33.56 -7.25
CA ASP A 368 24.06 34.03 -6.59
C ASP A 368 23.91 33.66 -5.10
N ILE A 369 24.55 32.55 -4.71
CA ILE A 369 24.80 32.28 -3.29
C ILE A 369 25.84 33.32 -2.88
N ASP A 370 25.38 34.44 -2.35
CA ASP A 370 26.25 35.40 -1.68
C ASP A 370 27.04 34.66 -0.59
N GLU A 371 28.33 34.42 -0.82
CA GLU A 371 29.30 33.94 0.15
C GLU A 371 29.65 35.02 1.19
N GLU A 372 28.65 35.71 1.73
CA GLU A 372 28.78 36.50 2.96
C GLU A 372 27.95 35.83 4.05
N ALA A 373 28.57 34.84 4.69
CA ALA A 373 28.16 34.37 5.99
C ALA A 373 28.37 35.50 7.02
N GLU A 374 27.38 36.37 7.17
CA GLU A 374 27.22 37.12 8.41
C GLU A 374 26.63 36.18 9.47
N GLU A 375 27.41 35.90 10.51
CA GLU A 375 26.94 35.28 11.75
C GLU A 375 25.83 36.16 12.35
N LEU A 376 24.57 35.84 12.04
CA LEU A 376 23.43 36.33 12.80
C LEU A 376 23.28 35.49 14.06
N ASP A 377 23.93 35.96 15.12
CA ASP A 377 23.61 35.62 16.51
C ASP A 377 22.17 36.07 16.82
N ILE A 378 21.23 35.12 16.78
CA ILE A 378 19.88 35.29 17.33
C ILE A 378 19.78 34.40 18.56
N SER A 379 20.45 34.83 19.62
CA SER A 379 19.99 34.61 20.98
C SER A 379 18.72 35.43 21.22
N GLU A 380 17.53 34.83 21.06
CA GLU A 380 16.39 35.09 21.95
C GLU A 380 15.30 34.03 21.73
N GLY A 381 14.90 33.40 22.84
CA GLY A 381 14.11 32.17 22.86
C GLY A 381 12.64 32.33 22.49
N TYR A 382 12.17 31.40 21.68
CA TYR A 382 10.79 30.96 21.65
C TYR A 382 10.78 29.42 21.66
N ASP A 383 10.33 28.85 22.78
CA ASP A 383 9.98 27.43 22.89
C ASP A 383 8.83 27.13 21.91
N VAL A 384 9.14 26.43 20.83
CA VAL A 384 8.14 25.71 20.04
C VAL A 384 8.25 24.25 20.45
N GLU A 385 7.44 23.87 21.44
CA GLU A 385 7.17 22.48 21.79
C GLU A 385 6.75 21.72 20.52
N ALA A 386 7.55 20.73 20.16
CA ALA A 386 7.27 19.82 19.06
C ALA A 386 6.04 18.98 19.40
N ASP A 387 4.95 19.17 18.65
CA ASP A 387 3.81 18.26 18.63
C ASP A 387 4.25 16.94 17.94
N PRO A 388 4.31 15.79 18.66
CA PRO A 388 4.74 14.54 18.07
C PRO A 388 3.61 13.80 17.34
N ASN A 389 2.44 14.41 17.12
CA ASN A 389 1.26 13.73 16.57
C ASN A 389 0.86 14.19 15.16
N ALA A 390 1.82 14.26 14.24
CA ALA A 390 1.52 14.21 12.81
C ALA A 390 1.23 12.75 12.42
N GLU A 391 -0.02 12.32 12.63
CA GLU A 391 -0.51 10.99 12.28
C GLU A 391 -0.35 10.75 10.77
N GLN A 392 0.38 9.69 10.47
CA GLN A 392 0.48 9.06 9.17
C GLN A 392 -0.91 8.49 8.84
N ASP A 393 -1.57 9.02 7.81
CA ASP A 393 -2.79 8.42 7.26
C ASP A 393 -2.46 7.05 6.65
N GLU A 394 -2.50 6.00 7.47
CA GLU A 394 -2.43 4.61 7.01
C GLU A 394 -3.76 4.22 6.37
N TRP A 395 -3.73 4.01 5.06
CA TRP A 395 -4.84 3.49 4.28
C TRP A 395 -5.04 2.00 4.60
N TRP A 396 -6.19 1.68 5.19
CA TRP A 396 -6.63 0.32 5.50
C TRP A 396 -6.82 -0.51 4.22
N ALA A 397 -6.01 -1.56 4.05
CA ALA A 397 -6.32 -2.67 3.16
C ALA A 397 -7.22 -3.65 3.91
N GLY A 398 -8.49 -3.74 3.50
CA GLY A 398 -9.41 -4.78 3.95
C GLY A 398 -8.90 -6.17 3.56
N ASP A 399 -8.82 -7.04 4.55
CA ASP A 399 -8.56 -8.47 4.42
C ASP A 399 -9.93 -9.17 4.34
N ASP A 400 -10.38 -9.46 3.12
CA ASP A 400 -11.56 -10.28 2.86
C ASP A 400 -11.17 -11.76 3.04
N GLY A 401 -11.58 -12.31 4.18
CA GLY A 401 -11.58 -13.76 4.43
C GLY A 401 -12.93 -14.35 4.07
N ASP A 402 -13.01 -14.96 2.89
CA ASP A 402 -14.12 -15.81 2.49
C ASP A 402 -14.12 -17.12 3.30
N GLU A 403 -15.13 -17.31 4.15
CA GLU A 403 -15.52 -18.64 4.65
C GLU A 403 -16.73 -19.12 3.84
N GLU A 404 -16.49 -20.07 2.94
CA GLU A 404 -17.51 -20.92 2.35
C GLU A 404 -18.06 -21.89 3.41
N SER A 405 -19.38 -21.95 3.58
CA SER A 405 -20.07 -23.05 4.27
C SER A 405 -21.17 -23.59 3.36
N ASP A 406 -20.95 -24.83 2.89
CA ASP A 406 -21.92 -25.66 2.17
C ASP A 406 -23.26 -25.78 2.92
N GLY A 407 -24.35 -25.76 2.14
CA GLY A 407 -25.72 -25.78 2.65
C GLY A 407 -26.28 -27.17 2.99
N ILE A 408 -27.47 -27.15 3.62
CA ILE A 408 -28.61 -28.06 3.44
C ILE A 408 -29.82 -27.35 4.07
N GLY A 409 -30.93 -27.27 3.32
CA GLY A 409 -32.16 -26.58 3.75
C GLY A 409 -33.13 -27.44 4.57
N SER A 410 -34.11 -26.75 5.18
CA SER A 410 -35.51 -27.16 5.35
C SER A 410 -36.25 -26.10 6.16
N ASP A 411 -37.47 -25.76 5.70
CA ASP A 411 -38.50 -24.93 6.34
C ASP A 411 -38.76 -25.24 7.82
N ASP A 412 -39.10 -24.23 8.63
CA ASP A 412 -40.48 -24.06 9.16
C ASP A 412 -40.67 -22.68 9.83
N GLU A 413 -41.88 -22.16 9.74
CA GLU A 413 -42.37 -20.90 10.32
C GLU A 413 -42.53 -20.97 11.85
N SER A 414 -42.30 -19.86 12.56
CA SER A 414 -43.19 -19.40 13.64
C SER A 414 -42.75 -18.05 14.22
N ASP A 415 -43.70 -17.11 14.19
CA ASP A 415 -43.87 -15.94 15.05
C ASP A 415 -43.47 -16.20 16.51
N ASP A 416 -42.91 -15.18 17.18
CA ASP A 416 -43.32 -14.80 18.52
C ASP A 416 -42.75 -13.41 18.90
N GLU A 417 -43.68 -12.48 19.08
CA GLU A 417 -43.56 -11.17 19.72
C GLU A 417 -42.97 -11.29 21.14
N LEU A 418 -42.02 -10.43 21.50
CA LEU A 418 -41.92 -9.91 22.87
C LEU A 418 -41.56 -8.43 22.89
N ASP A 419 -42.60 -7.66 23.18
CA ASP A 419 -42.66 -6.34 23.81
C ASP A 419 -41.81 -6.29 25.12
N ASP A 420 -41.03 -5.23 25.30
CA ASP A 420 -41.23 -4.22 26.35
C ASP A 420 -40.07 -3.22 26.35
N GLY A 421 -40.42 -1.94 26.47
CA GLY A 421 -39.56 -0.80 26.31
C GLY A 421 -38.66 -0.49 27.50
N PHE A 422 -37.58 0.22 27.22
CA PHE A 422 -36.92 1.05 28.23
C PHE A 422 -36.18 2.20 27.55
N ILE A 423 -36.57 3.43 27.92
CA ILE A 423 -35.87 4.71 27.71
C ILE A 423 -36.14 5.40 26.35
N ARG A 424 -37.34 5.99 26.21
CA ARG A 424 -37.50 7.35 25.67
C ARG A 424 -37.75 8.25 26.87
N ASP A 425 -36.85 9.20 27.10
CA ASP A 425 -37.10 10.54 27.64
C ASP A 425 -35.78 11.15 28.11
N LEU A 426 -35.13 11.91 27.22
CA LEU A 426 -34.43 13.14 27.59
C LEU A 426 -34.17 13.95 26.32
N TYR A 427 -34.29 15.28 26.45
CA TYR A 427 -34.07 16.33 25.43
C TYR A 427 -35.31 16.78 24.63
N ASP A 428 -36.31 17.30 25.36
CA ASP A 428 -36.94 18.57 24.99
C ASP A 428 -36.22 19.68 25.79
N PHE A 429 -35.48 20.55 25.10
CA PHE A 429 -35.36 22.01 25.32
C PHE A 429 -34.42 22.65 24.30
#